data_AF-A0AAI8KUQ6-F1
#
_entry.id   AF-A0AAI8KUQ6-F1
#
_cell.length_a   1.000
_cell.length_b   1.000
_cell.length_c   1.000
_cell.angle_alpha   90.00
_cell.angle_beta   90.00
_cell.angle_gamma   90.00
#
_symmetry.space_group_name_H-M   'P 1'
#
loop_
_entity.id
_entity.type
_entity.pdbx_description
1 polymer ?
#
loop_
_entity_poly.entity_id
_entity_poly.type
_entity_poly.pdbx_seq_one_letter_code
_entity_poly.pdbx_strand_id
1 'polypeptide(L)' 'MQIQSHFNQTCCLLARTLHTNGVIERSVGRTVPVIVHELEYYEAIARQTETANPPGVADEFTAWVRGG' A
#
# COMPACT_ATOMS: atom_id res chain seq x y z
N MET A 1 -0.30 -17.55 8.83
CA MET A 1 -1.64 -18.06 9.20
C MET A 1 -2.71 -17.46 8.28
N GLN A 2 -3.85 -18.13 8.10
CA GLN A 2 -4.93 -17.68 7.19
C GLN A 2 -5.51 -16.29 7.58
N ILE A 3 -5.65 -16.01 8.88
CA ILE A 3 -6.15 -14.72 9.40
C ILE A 3 -5.26 -13.56 8.96
N GLN A 4 -3.95 -13.70 9.12
CA GLN A 4 -2.98 -12.65 8.73
C GLN A 4 -3.04 -12.35 7.24
N SER A 5 -3.13 -13.39 6.40
CA SER A 5 -3.25 -13.21 4.95
C SER A 5 -4.53 -12.45 4.57
N HIS A 6 -5.67 -12.84 5.14
CA HIS A 6 -6.94 -12.14 4.90
C HIS A 6 -6.91 -10.70 5.39
N PHE A 7 -6.36 -10.45 6.58
CA PHE A 7 -6.22 -9.10 7.12
C PHE A 7 -5.40 -8.21 6.18
N ASN A 8 -4.23 -8.68 5.74
CA ASN A 8 -3.36 -7.94 4.82
C ASN A 8 -4.07 -7.66 3.48
N GLN A 9 -4.80 -8.64 2.95
CA GLN A 9 -5.58 -8.46 1.73
C GLN A 9 -6.71 -7.45 1.90
N THR A 10 -7.39 -7.44 3.05
CA THR A 10 -8.41 -6.44 3.39
C THR A 10 -7.81 -5.04 3.48
N CYS A 11 -6.63 -4.87 4.08
CA CYS A 11 -5.92 -3.59 4.11
C CYS A 11 -5.59 -3.08 2.70
N CYS A 12 -5.08 -3.96 1.83
CA CYS A 12 -4.79 -3.61 0.43
C CYS A 12 -6.06 -3.19 -0.31
N LEU A 13 -7.15 -3.93 -0.16
CA LEU A 13 -8.43 -3.62 -0.80
C LEU A 13 -9.01 -2.29 -0.30
N LEU A 14 -8.91 -2.01 0.99
CA LEU A 14 -9.35 -0.75 1.58
C LEU A 14 -8.58 0.41 0.97
N ALA A 15 -7.25 0.35 0.97
CA ALA A 15 -6.40 1.40 0.39
C ALA A 15 -6.73 1.66 -1.09
N ARG A 16 -6.88 0.58 -1.88
CA ARG A 16 -7.26 0.68 -3.29
C ARG A 16 -8.64 1.32 -3.48
N THR A 17 -9.59 1.00 -2.60
CA THR A 17 -10.95 1.57 -2.63
C THR A 17 -10.92 3.06 -2.29
N LEU A 18 -10.11 3.47 -1.31
CA LEU A 18 -9.94 4.89 -0.96
C LEU A 18 -9.33 5.69 -2.12
N HIS A 19 -8.36 5.12 -2.84
CA HIS A 19 -7.82 5.70 -4.07
C HIS A 19 -8.88 5.79 -5.17
N THR A 20 -9.56 4.69 -5.47
CA THR A 20 -10.59 4.60 -6.52
C THR A 20 -11.71 5.61 -6.30
N ASN A 21 -12.11 5.81 -5.04
CA ASN A 21 -13.18 6.74 -4.67
C ASN A 21 -12.69 8.19 -4.52
N GLY A 22 -11.40 8.47 -4.79
CA GLY A 22 -10.79 9.80 -4.66
C GLY A 22 -10.72 10.32 -3.21
N VAL A 23 -10.87 9.45 -2.22
CA VAL A 23 -10.86 9.85 -0.80
C VAL A 23 -9.49 10.35 -0.39
N ILE A 24 -8.42 9.67 -0.84
CA ILE A 24 -7.04 10.07 -0.54
C ILE A 24 -6.75 11.48 -1.06
N GLU A 25 -7.04 11.73 -2.34
CA GLU A 25 -6.79 13.01 -2.98
C GLU A 25 -7.60 14.14 -2.33
N ARG A 26 -8.89 13.92 -2.02
CA ARG A 26 -9.72 14.93 -1.35
C ARG A 26 -9.24 15.26 0.07
N SER A 27 -8.74 14.26 0.80
CA SER A 27 -8.30 14.44 2.19
C SER A 27 -6.89 15.03 2.30
N VAL A 28 -5.99 14.68 1.39
CA VAL A 28 -4.57 15.08 1.44
C VAL A 28 -4.25 16.23 0.47
N GLY A 29 -5.11 16.47 -0.52
CA GLY A 29 -4.91 17.50 -1.57
C GLY A 29 -4.01 17.05 -2.72
N ARG A 30 -3.55 15.80 -2.73
CA ARG A 30 -2.74 15.19 -3.79
C ARG A 30 -2.80 13.66 -3.69
N THR A 31 -2.42 12.98 -4.76
CA THR A 31 -2.18 11.52 -4.72
C THR A 31 -0.92 11.24 -3.89
N VAL A 32 -1.05 10.37 -2.88
CA VAL A 32 0.07 9.89 -2.05
C VAL A 32 -0.01 8.37 -1.89
N PRO A 33 1.12 7.67 -1.72
CA PRO A 33 1.10 6.24 -1.44
C PRO A 33 0.49 5.94 -0.06
N VAL A 34 -0.27 4.86 0.01
CA VAL A 34 -0.73 4.23 1.25
C VAL A 34 0.16 3.02 1.53
N ILE A 35 1.01 3.13 2.54
CA ILE A 35 1.96 2.06 2.90
C ILE A 35 1.24 1.03 3.77
N VAL A 36 1.33 -0.26 3.39
CA VAL A 36 0.88 -1.35 4.26
C VAL A 36 1.96 -1.54 5.32
N HIS A 37 1.69 -1.16 6.56
CA HIS A 37 2.70 -1.11 7.62
C HIS A 37 2.78 -2.40 8.43
N GLU A 38 4.00 -2.78 8.81
CA GLU A 38 4.35 -3.87 9.73
C GLU A 38 5.61 -3.44 10.52
N LEU A 39 5.96 -4.14 11.60
CA LEU A 39 7.21 -4.00 12.36
C LEU A 39 8.46 -3.93 11.46
N GLU A 40 8.55 -4.77 10.43
CA GLU A 40 9.67 -4.81 9.48
C GLU A 40 9.21 -4.64 8.02
N TYR A 41 10.08 -4.05 7.20
CA TYR A 41 9.83 -3.86 5.77
C TYR A 41 10.65 -4.84 4.92
N TYR A 42 9.99 -5.92 4.50
CA TYR A 42 10.52 -6.93 3.60
C TYR A 42 9.71 -6.99 2.29
N GLU A 43 10.13 -7.80 1.32
CA GLU A 43 9.52 -7.88 -0.03
C GLU A 43 8.00 -8.08 -0.03
N ALA A 44 7.43 -8.78 0.96
CA ALA A 44 5.98 -8.94 1.04
C ALA A 44 5.28 -7.59 1.29
N ILE A 45 5.87 -6.71 2.09
CA ILE A 45 5.34 -5.36 2.35
C ILE A 45 5.44 -4.48 1.10
N ALA A 46 6.53 -4.60 0.34
CA ALA A 46 6.66 -3.93 -0.95
C ALA A 46 5.53 -4.35 -1.90
N ARG A 47 5.30 -5.66 -2.07
CA ARG A 47 4.21 -6.17 -2.94
C ARG A 47 2.82 -5.78 -2.48
N GLN A 48 2.57 -5.84 -1.18
CA GLN A 48 1.28 -5.43 -0.61
C GLN A 48 1.04 -3.94 -0.84
N THR A 49 2.08 -3.12 -0.65
CA THR A 49 2.00 -1.68 -0.91
C THR A 49 1.79 -1.39 -2.40
N GLU A 50 2.44 -2.10 -3.32
CA GLU A 50 2.15 -2.00 -4.76
C GLU A 50 0.68 -2.35 -5.07
N THR A 51 0.19 -3.44 -4.48
CA THR A 51 -1.19 -3.91 -4.68
C THR A 51 -2.23 -2.92 -4.13
N ALA A 52 -1.90 -2.23 -3.04
CA ALA A 52 -2.76 -1.28 -2.35
C ALA A 52 -2.93 0.04 -3.11
N ASN A 53 -2.03 0.36 -4.04
CA ASN A 53 -1.93 1.68 -4.67
C ASN A 53 -2.14 1.61 -6.19
N PRO A 54 -2.49 2.74 -6.84
CA PRO A 54 -2.40 2.85 -8.28
C PRO A 54 -0.95 2.60 -8.77
N PRO A 55 -0.76 2.07 -9.99
CA PRO A 55 0.58 1.83 -10.54
C PRO A 55 1.46 3.09 -10.48
N GLY A 56 2.71 2.94 -10.06
CA GLY A 56 3.69 4.04 -9.99
C GLY A 56 3.66 4.86 -8.70
N VAL A 57 2.54 4.88 -7.96
CA VAL A 57 2.37 5.78 -6.80
C VAL A 57 3.27 5.39 -5.63
N ALA A 58 3.63 4.11 -5.51
CA ALA A 58 4.44 3.58 -4.41
C ALA A 58 5.89 3.24 -4.78
N ASP A 59 6.33 3.55 -6.01
CA ASP A 59 7.61 3.07 -6.55
C ASP A 59 8.82 3.51 -5.73
N GLU A 60 8.81 4.74 -5.21
CA GLU A 60 9.91 5.24 -4.37
C GLU A 60 10.05 4.41 -3.09
N PHE A 61 8.94 4.09 -2.44
CA PHE A 61 8.93 3.27 -1.24
C PHE A 61 9.37 1.83 -1.55
N THR A 62 8.85 1.23 -2.62
CA THR A 62 9.15 -0.17 -2.94
C THR A 62 10.57 -0.36 -3.45
N ALA A 63 11.14 0.65 -4.12
CA ALA A 63 12.55 0.71 -4.46
C ALA A 63 13.43 0.79 -3.20
N TRP A 64 13.07 1.61 -2.22
CA TRP A 64 13.77 1.69 -0.94
C TRP A 64 13.76 0.35 -0.18
N VAL A 65 12.60 -0.32 -0.08
CA VAL A 65 12.50 -1.64 0.58
C VAL A 65 13.40 -2.69 -0.07
N ARG A 66 13.53 -2.66 -1.41
CA ARG A 66 14.30 -3.67 -2.17
C ARG A 66 15.78 -3.35 -2.35
N GLY A 67 16.13 -2.07 -2.24
CA GLY A 67 17.50 -1.58 -2.42
C GLY A 67 18.26 -1.34 -1.12
N GLY A 68 17.62 -1.56 0.04
CA GLY A 68 18.26 -1.58 1.34
C GLY A 68 19.26 -2.72 1.50
#